data_AF-K1SZ32-F1
#
_entry.id   AF-K1SZ32-F1
#
_cell.length_a   1.000
_cell.length_b   1.000
_cell.length_c   1.000
_cell.angle_alpha   90.00
_cell.angle_beta   90.00
_cell.angle_gamma   90.00
#
_symmetry.space_group_name_H-M   'P 1'
#
loop_
_entity.id
_entity.type
_entity.pdbx_description
1 polymer ?
#
loop_
_entity_poly.entity_id
_entity_poly.type
_entity_poly.pdbx_seq_one_letter_code
_entity_poly.pdbx_strand_id
1 'polypeptide(L)'
;VYIKFEEAIMEQINFGIKYQVFPVNVCYNIKLTLERWGLSERYHETSKDFTFHAVKNRQAPGREIYVLVIGEASRADSWSLFGYDRETTPRLEKREGVVPFSNVLTQSNATHKSVPIILSPASAANYDSIYVQKSLITAFKEAGFQTWYLSNQVPNRSLIDFFSEEAERRIDISPREGELYTDNRPDGEMLPSIREIIQQSDSNLLIVLHTYGSHYDYRKRYPQEFARYTPDLISAINKNNRSIMVNA
;
A
#
# COMPACT_ATOMS: atom_id res chain seq x y z
N VAL A 1 -0.47 -24.83 -17.92
CA VAL A 1 -0.05 -24.03 -19.09
C VAL A 1 1.35 -23.50 -18.79
N TYR A 2 2.37 -24.09 -19.41
CA TYR A 2 3.75 -23.62 -19.28
C TYR A 2 3.90 -22.37 -20.16
N ILE A 3 4.09 -21.20 -19.54
CA ILE A 3 4.43 -19.98 -20.25
C ILE A 3 5.95 -19.89 -20.27
N LYS A 4 6.55 -20.17 -21.43
CA LYS A 4 7.96 -19.90 -21.74
C LYS A 4 8.17 -18.38 -21.69
N PHE A 5 8.89 -17.90 -20.68
CA PHE A 5 9.47 -16.55 -20.66
C PHE A 5 10.90 -16.61 -21.23
N GLU A 6 11.04 -16.89 -22.52
CA GLU A 6 12.39 -17.00 -23.11
C GLU A 6 12.78 -15.93 -24.14
N GLU A 7 11.89 -15.02 -24.59
CA GLU A 7 12.28 -14.14 -25.71
C GLU A 7 11.86 -12.66 -25.63
N ALA A 8 11.32 -12.16 -24.51
CA ALA A 8 10.79 -10.78 -24.47
C ALA A 8 11.46 -9.79 -23.49
N ILE A 9 12.57 -10.14 -22.83
CA ILE A 9 13.32 -9.20 -21.98
C ILE A 9 14.82 -9.28 -22.30
N MET A 10 15.15 -8.89 -23.52
CA MET A 10 16.47 -8.37 -23.88
C MET A 10 16.28 -7.00 -24.52
N GLU A 11 15.57 -6.10 -23.83
CA GLU A 11 15.83 -4.68 -24.02
C GLU A 11 17.30 -4.48 -23.64
N GLN A 12 18.14 -4.22 -24.65
CA GLN A 12 19.52 -3.80 -24.47
C GLN A 12 19.56 -2.79 -23.32
N ILE A 13 20.23 -3.15 -22.22
CA ILE A 13 20.61 -2.20 -21.19
C ILE A 13 21.61 -1.25 -21.86
N ASN A 14 21.07 -0.21 -22.49
CA ASN A 14 21.86 0.76 -23.23
C ASN A 14 22.72 1.50 -22.20
N PHE A 15 24.04 1.38 -22.31
CA PHE A 15 24.95 2.03 -21.38
C PHE A 15 24.68 3.54 -21.38
N GLY A 16 24.27 4.07 -20.24
CA GLY A 16 23.90 5.47 -20.09
C GLY A 16 24.82 6.14 -19.09
N ILE A 17 25.68 7.05 -19.56
CA ILE A 17 26.64 7.79 -18.72
C ILE A 17 25.94 8.41 -17.50
N LYS A 18 24.74 8.97 -17.70
CA LYS A 18 23.93 9.59 -16.64
C LYS A 18 23.35 8.61 -15.60
N TYR A 19 23.32 7.31 -15.86
CA TYR A 19 22.76 6.30 -14.96
C TYR A 19 23.84 5.45 -14.29
N GLN A 20 24.97 5.22 -14.99
CA GLN A 20 25.94 4.19 -14.62
C GLN A 20 27.35 4.72 -14.33
N VAL A 21 27.69 5.95 -14.72
CA VAL A 21 29.04 6.48 -14.53
C VAL A 21 29.08 7.40 -13.32
N PHE A 22 29.93 7.07 -12.36
CA PHE A 22 30.26 7.94 -11.25
C PHE A 22 31.19 9.08 -11.69
N PRO A 23 31.00 10.33 -11.21
CA PRO A 23 29.94 10.80 -10.32
C PRO A 23 28.69 11.32 -11.03
N VAL A 24 28.61 11.24 -12.36
CA VAL A 24 27.50 11.81 -13.17
C VAL A 24 26.14 11.26 -12.73
N ASN A 25 26.07 9.97 -12.42
CA ASN A 25 24.86 9.32 -11.92
C ASN A 25 24.38 9.88 -10.58
N VAL A 26 25.28 10.25 -9.68
CA VAL A 26 24.95 10.88 -8.39
C VAL A 26 24.33 12.25 -8.64
N CYS A 27 24.96 13.09 -9.45
CA CYS A 27 24.44 14.43 -9.77
C CYS A 27 23.07 14.34 -10.47
N TYR A 28 22.92 13.42 -11.42
CA TYR A 28 21.65 13.18 -12.10
C TYR A 28 20.54 12.74 -11.13
N ASN A 29 20.82 11.78 -10.23
CA ASN A 29 19.86 11.31 -9.25
C ASN A 29 19.49 12.38 -8.22
N ILE A 30 20.42 13.24 -7.80
CA ILE A 30 20.13 14.39 -6.94
C ILE A 30 19.15 15.33 -7.64
N LYS A 31 19.46 15.73 -8.88
CA LYS A 31 18.58 16.61 -9.67
C LYS A 31 17.18 16.01 -9.83
N LEU A 32 17.11 14.73 -10.25
CA LEU A 32 15.85 14.03 -10.42
C LEU A 32 15.04 13.94 -9.12
N THR A 33 15.72 13.72 -7.99
CA THR A 33 15.09 13.69 -6.66
C THR A 33 14.51 15.05 -6.30
N LEU A 34 15.25 16.13 -6.50
CA LEU A 34 14.79 17.50 -6.23
C LEU A 34 13.60 17.88 -7.12
N GLU A 35 13.66 17.54 -8.41
CA GLU A 35 12.55 17.78 -9.35
C GLU A 35 11.27 17.04 -8.92
N ARG A 36 11.39 15.74 -8.61
CA ARG A 36 10.25 14.92 -8.15
C ARG A 36 9.72 15.37 -6.80
N TRP A 37 10.60 15.76 -5.87
CA TRP A 37 10.20 16.34 -4.59
C TRP A 37 9.38 17.62 -4.82
N GLY A 38 9.87 18.52 -5.67
CA GLY A 38 9.17 19.76 -6.00
C GLY A 38 7.83 19.55 -6.73
N LEU A 39 7.68 18.44 -7.46
CA LEU A 39 6.38 18.04 -8.03
C LEU A 39 5.44 17.49 -6.96
N SER A 40 5.92 16.61 -6.07
CA SER A 40 5.12 16.08 -4.96
C SER A 40 4.63 17.19 -4.03
N GLU A 41 5.49 18.14 -3.65
CA GLU A 41 5.11 19.25 -2.76
C GLU A 41 4.04 20.17 -3.35
N ARG A 42 4.03 20.34 -4.68
CA ARG A 42 3.02 21.15 -5.38
C ARG A 42 1.76 20.36 -5.71
N TYR A 43 1.67 19.10 -5.29
CA TYR A 43 0.55 18.21 -5.62
C TYR A 43 -0.82 18.85 -5.38
N HIS A 44 -1.02 19.49 -4.22
CA HIS A 44 -2.31 20.11 -3.90
C HIS A 44 -2.70 21.23 -4.88
N GLU A 45 -1.71 21.96 -5.41
CA GLU A 45 -1.91 23.01 -6.41
C GLU A 45 -2.13 22.41 -7.80
N THR A 46 -1.30 21.45 -8.20
CA THR A 46 -1.28 20.89 -9.56
C THR A 46 -2.43 19.93 -9.83
N SER A 47 -3.00 19.31 -8.79
CA SER A 47 -4.17 18.43 -8.88
C SER A 47 -5.49 19.12 -8.54
N LYS A 48 -5.50 20.41 -8.17
CA LYS A 48 -6.69 21.09 -7.60
C LYS A 48 -7.93 21.06 -8.49
N ASP A 49 -7.75 21.09 -9.81
CA ASP A 49 -8.82 21.15 -10.81
C ASP A 49 -9.18 19.76 -11.36
N PHE A 50 -8.48 18.70 -10.93
CA PHE A 50 -8.79 17.34 -11.34
C PHE A 50 -10.07 16.86 -10.63
N THR A 51 -10.95 16.22 -11.41
CA THR A 51 -12.18 15.60 -10.92
C THR A 51 -12.46 14.31 -11.68
N PHE A 52 -13.05 13.33 -10.99
CA PHE A 52 -13.52 12.10 -11.64
C PHE A 52 -14.92 12.26 -12.24
N HIS A 53 -15.62 13.35 -11.92
CA HIS A 53 -17.06 13.50 -12.15
C HIS A 53 -17.85 12.28 -11.63
N ALA A 54 -17.39 11.71 -10.51
CA ALA A 54 -17.95 10.48 -9.99
C ALA A 54 -19.35 10.73 -9.39
N VAL A 55 -20.34 9.99 -9.90
CA VAL A 55 -21.73 10.06 -9.44
C VAL A 55 -22.22 8.69 -9.04
N LYS A 56 -22.93 8.63 -7.91
CA LYS A 56 -23.55 7.41 -7.42
C LYS A 56 -24.91 7.21 -8.11
N ASN A 57 -24.93 6.36 -9.14
CA ASN A 57 -26.14 6.11 -9.95
C ASN A 57 -27.12 5.10 -9.35
N ARG A 58 -26.72 4.38 -8.30
CA ARG A 58 -27.57 3.39 -7.63
C ARG A 58 -27.54 3.61 -6.14
N GLN A 59 -28.72 3.64 -5.53
CA GLN A 59 -28.84 3.69 -4.08
C GLN A 59 -29.05 2.27 -3.56
N ALA A 60 -28.13 1.79 -2.73
CA ALA A 60 -28.35 0.56 -2.00
C ALA A 60 -29.55 0.72 -1.04
N PRO A 61 -30.24 -0.38 -0.67
CA PRO A 61 -31.35 -0.34 0.29
C PRO A 61 -30.97 0.18 1.68
N GLY A 62 -29.68 0.29 1.98
CA GLY A 62 -29.16 0.80 3.25
C GLY A 62 -27.80 1.46 3.08
N ARG A 63 -27.20 1.82 4.21
CA ARG A 63 -25.87 2.44 4.29
C ARG A 63 -24.80 1.51 3.72
N GLU A 64 -24.01 2.02 2.78
CA GLU A 64 -22.90 1.30 2.16
C GLU A 64 -21.59 1.61 2.87
N ILE A 65 -20.80 0.57 3.15
CA ILE A 65 -19.49 0.71 3.80
C ILE A 65 -18.48 -0.07 2.97
N TYR A 66 -17.57 0.64 2.33
CA TYR A 66 -16.46 0.07 1.58
C TYR A 66 -15.17 0.20 2.40
N VAL A 67 -14.46 -0.91 2.57
CA VAL A 67 -13.18 -0.95 3.25
C VAL A 67 -12.11 -1.38 2.25
N LEU A 68 -11.14 -0.49 1.98
CA LEU A 68 -9.99 -0.79 1.13
C LEU A 68 -8.78 -1.06 2.03
N VAL A 69 -8.27 -2.29 2.03
CA VAL A 69 -7.06 -2.65 2.77
C VAL A 69 -5.86 -2.65 1.84
N ILE A 70 -4.95 -1.71 2.04
CA ILE A 70 -3.67 -1.61 1.35
C ILE A 70 -2.63 -2.36 2.18
N GLY A 71 -2.25 -3.54 1.67
CA GLY A 71 -1.21 -4.40 2.23
C GLY A 71 0.20 -3.82 2.07
N GLU A 72 1.16 -4.40 2.80
CA GLU A 72 2.59 -4.10 2.66
C GLU A 72 3.39 -5.42 2.58
N ALA A 73 4.32 -5.49 1.63
CA ALA A 73 5.28 -6.57 1.38
C ALA A 73 4.76 -8.04 1.28
N SER A 74 3.45 -8.28 1.36
CA SER A 74 2.88 -9.63 1.26
C SER A 74 2.93 -10.16 -0.18
N ARG A 75 3.17 -11.47 -0.33
CA ARG A 75 3.30 -12.14 -1.64
C ARG A 75 2.27 -13.25 -1.81
N ALA A 76 1.72 -13.38 -3.02
CA ALA A 76 0.72 -14.41 -3.34
C ALA A 76 1.24 -15.84 -3.07
N ASP A 77 2.50 -16.13 -3.40
CA ASP A 77 3.09 -17.47 -3.19
C ASP A 77 3.19 -17.89 -1.71
N SER A 78 2.98 -16.98 -0.76
CA SER A 78 2.95 -17.28 0.69
C SER A 78 1.53 -17.38 1.26
N TRP A 79 0.49 -17.35 0.43
CA TRP A 79 -0.91 -17.46 0.86
C TRP A 79 -1.45 -18.86 0.60
N SER A 80 -1.90 -19.58 1.64
CA SER A 80 -2.54 -20.90 1.46
C SER A 80 -3.80 -20.84 0.60
N LEU A 81 -4.47 -19.67 0.56
CA LEU A 81 -5.58 -19.38 -0.35
C LEU A 81 -5.21 -19.58 -1.84
N PHE A 82 -3.93 -19.48 -2.18
CA PHE A 82 -3.40 -19.69 -3.52
C PHE A 82 -2.57 -20.99 -3.66
N GLY A 83 -2.66 -21.89 -2.69
CA GLY A 83 -2.01 -23.21 -2.74
C GLY A 83 -0.66 -23.30 -2.03
N TYR A 84 -0.30 -22.33 -1.18
CA TYR A 84 0.87 -22.46 -0.32
C TYR A 84 0.69 -23.58 0.72
N ASP A 85 1.73 -24.39 0.93
CA ASP A 85 1.68 -25.60 1.78
C ASP A 85 1.37 -25.32 3.26
N ARG A 86 1.64 -24.10 3.74
CA ARG A 86 1.36 -23.69 5.13
C ARG A 86 0.06 -22.91 5.18
N GLU A 87 -0.79 -23.24 6.16
CA GLU A 87 -2.03 -22.51 6.46
C GLU A 87 -1.74 -21.07 6.94
N THR A 88 -1.55 -20.13 6.02
CA THR A 88 -1.28 -18.71 6.30
C THR A 88 -2.52 -17.85 6.21
N THR A 89 -3.58 -18.33 5.55
CA THR A 89 -4.86 -17.62 5.41
C THR A 89 -6.10 -18.40 5.91
N PRO A 90 -6.03 -19.17 7.02
CA PRO A 90 -7.09 -20.09 7.41
C PRO A 90 -8.41 -19.40 7.76
N ARG A 91 -8.38 -18.12 8.17
CA ARG A 91 -9.60 -17.34 8.45
C ARG A 91 -10.29 -16.85 7.18
N LEU A 92 -9.53 -16.55 6.12
CA LEU A 92 -10.10 -16.16 4.83
C LEU A 92 -10.69 -17.36 4.09
N GLU A 93 -10.00 -18.50 4.12
CA GLU A 93 -10.47 -19.75 3.49
C GLU A 93 -11.80 -20.26 4.05
N LYS A 94 -12.05 -20.01 5.34
CA LYS A 94 -13.30 -20.40 6.01
C LYS A 94 -14.42 -19.37 5.89
N ARG A 95 -14.15 -18.20 5.29
CA ARG A 95 -15.11 -17.10 5.22
C ARG A 95 -15.92 -17.19 3.94
N GLU A 96 -17.23 -17.19 4.07
CA GLU A 96 -18.14 -17.10 2.93
C GLU A 96 -18.03 -15.75 2.22
N GLY A 97 -18.27 -15.75 0.90
CA GLY A 97 -18.24 -14.54 0.08
C GLY A 97 -16.85 -14.00 -0.26
N VAL A 98 -15.78 -14.72 0.08
CA VAL A 98 -14.42 -14.38 -0.36
C VAL A 98 -14.24 -14.76 -1.84
N VAL A 99 -13.81 -13.79 -2.64
CA VAL A 99 -13.47 -13.98 -4.06
C VAL A 99 -11.95 -13.80 -4.23
N PRO A 100 -11.17 -14.87 -4.35
CA PRO A 100 -9.73 -14.78 -4.53
C PRO A 100 -9.36 -14.42 -5.98
N PHE A 101 -8.35 -13.54 -6.13
CA PHE A 101 -7.75 -13.21 -7.43
C PHE A 101 -6.31 -13.74 -7.48
N SER A 102 -6.08 -14.83 -8.20
CA SER A 102 -4.77 -15.50 -8.25
C SER A 102 -3.78 -14.87 -9.24
N ASN A 103 -4.27 -14.07 -10.20
CA ASN A 103 -3.48 -13.52 -11.29
C ASN A 103 -3.38 -11.99 -11.16
N VAL A 104 -2.72 -11.52 -10.09
CA VAL A 104 -2.54 -10.09 -9.80
C VAL A 104 -1.06 -9.80 -9.66
N LEU A 105 -0.59 -8.75 -10.32
CA LEU A 105 0.80 -8.28 -10.27
C LEU A 105 0.83 -6.80 -9.92
N THR A 106 1.77 -6.42 -9.05
CA THR A 106 2.04 -5.01 -8.80
C THR A 106 2.77 -4.37 -9.98
N GLN A 107 2.48 -3.09 -10.23
CA GLN A 107 3.19 -2.28 -11.21
C GLN A 107 4.51 -1.70 -10.65
N SER A 108 4.73 -1.79 -9.34
CA SER A 108 5.99 -1.36 -8.70
C SER A 108 6.29 -2.16 -7.44
N ASN A 109 7.56 -2.49 -7.23
CA ASN A 109 8.05 -3.16 -6.03
C ASN A 109 8.40 -2.20 -4.88
N ALA A 110 8.13 -0.90 -5.02
CA ALA A 110 8.39 0.10 -4.00
C ALA A 110 7.08 0.75 -3.54
N THR A 111 6.82 0.73 -2.22
CA THR A 111 5.58 1.25 -1.60
C THR A 111 5.25 2.66 -2.06
N HIS A 112 6.24 3.57 -2.03
CA HIS A 112 6.09 4.98 -2.40
C HIS A 112 5.67 5.22 -3.86
N LYS A 113 5.70 4.20 -4.72
CA LYS A 113 5.16 4.24 -6.09
C LYS A 113 3.93 3.36 -6.24
N SER A 114 3.95 2.15 -5.67
CA SER A 114 2.89 1.17 -5.81
C SER A 114 1.57 1.66 -5.20
N VAL A 115 1.61 2.25 -4.00
CA VAL A 115 0.40 2.70 -3.30
C VAL A 115 -0.27 3.86 -4.05
N PRO A 116 0.45 4.92 -4.47
CA PRO A 116 -0.15 5.96 -5.30
C PRO A 116 -0.72 5.42 -6.63
N ILE A 117 -0.06 4.45 -7.28
CA ILE A 117 -0.60 3.81 -8.50
C ILE A 117 -1.89 3.05 -8.20
N ILE A 118 -1.96 2.27 -7.11
CA ILE A 118 -3.19 1.54 -6.71
C ILE A 118 -4.35 2.51 -6.50
N LEU A 119 -4.05 3.69 -5.94
CA LEU A 119 -5.05 4.68 -5.57
C LEU A 119 -5.39 5.65 -6.70
N SER A 120 -4.79 5.62 -7.89
CA SER A 120 -5.03 6.64 -8.93
C SER A 120 -5.17 6.02 -10.33
N PRO A 121 -5.57 6.82 -11.34
CA PRO A 121 -5.55 6.39 -12.74
C PRO A 121 -4.14 6.23 -13.32
N ALA A 122 -3.10 6.65 -12.58
CA ALA A 122 -1.73 6.51 -13.02
C ALA A 122 -1.31 5.04 -13.09
N SER A 123 -0.30 4.77 -13.91
CA SER A 123 0.29 3.45 -14.13
C SER A 123 1.82 3.59 -14.14
N ALA A 124 2.53 2.47 -14.11
CA ALA A 124 3.99 2.50 -14.29
C ALA A 124 4.40 3.10 -15.65
N ALA A 125 3.57 2.95 -16.68
CA ALA A 125 3.85 3.46 -18.03
C ALA A 125 3.67 4.98 -18.17
N ASN A 126 2.86 5.61 -17.33
CA ASN A 126 2.56 7.05 -17.38
C ASN A 126 2.68 7.73 -16.01
N TYR A 127 3.67 7.29 -15.21
CA TYR A 127 3.80 7.65 -13.80
C TYR A 127 3.82 9.17 -13.55
N ASP A 128 4.34 9.98 -14.48
CA ASP A 128 4.39 11.45 -14.30
C ASP A 128 3.00 12.11 -14.21
N SER A 129 1.93 11.43 -14.67
CA SER A 129 0.56 11.91 -14.49
C SER A 129 0.09 11.94 -13.03
N ILE A 130 0.79 11.22 -12.14
CA ILE A 130 0.40 11.09 -10.73
C ILE A 130 0.44 12.42 -9.96
N TYR A 131 1.22 13.39 -10.43
CA TYR A 131 1.35 14.70 -9.79
C TYR A 131 0.17 15.65 -10.10
N VAL A 132 -0.70 15.29 -11.04
CA VAL A 132 -1.84 16.12 -11.47
C VAL A 132 -3.19 15.39 -11.36
N GLN A 133 -3.18 14.13 -10.95
CA GLN A 133 -4.38 13.29 -10.80
C GLN A 133 -4.72 13.08 -9.33
N LYS A 134 -6.00 13.09 -9.00
CA LYS A 134 -6.50 12.75 -7.66
C LYS A 134 -6.58 11.25 -7.43
N SER A 135 -6.66 10.88 -6.16
CA SER A 135 -6.85 9.48 -5.76
C SER A 135 -8.32 9.05 -5.81
N LEU A 136 -8.55 7.73 -5.76
CA LEU A 136 -9.84 7.07 -5.61
C LEU A 136 -10.66 7.63 -4.43
N ILE A 137 -9.99 8.14 -3.39
CA ILE A 137 -10.65 8.77 -2.25
C ILE A 137 -11.45 9.99 -2.71
N THR A 138 -10.89 10.82 -3.59
CA THR A 138 -11.61 11.95 -4.19
C THR A 138 -12.83 11.49 -4.99
N ALA A 139 -12.73 10.40 -5.76
CA ALA A 139 -13.88 9.84 -6.48
C ALA A 139 -15.01 9.42 -5.54
N PHE A 140 -14.69 8.81 -4.39
CA PHE A 140 -15.70 8.46 -3.38
C PHE A 140 -16.32 9.70 -2.71
N LYS A 141 -15.53 10.75 -2.47
CA LYS A 141 -16.05 12.03 -1.96
C LYS A 141 -17.03 12.67 -2.95
N GLU A 142 -16.66 12.73 -4.23
CA GLU A 142 -17.54 13.21 -5.30
C GLU A 142 -18.86 12.40 -5.37
N ALA A 143 -18.77 11.08 -5.15
CA ALA A 143 -19.93 10.19 -5.09
C ALA A 143 -20.74 10.27 -3.77
N GLY A 144 -20.40 11.18 -2.85
CA GLY A 144 -21.13 11.45 -1.61
C GLY A 144 -20.83 10.49 -0.45
N PHE A 145 -19.67 9.83 -0.46
CA PHE A 145 -19.20 9.03 0.67
C PHE A 145 -18.41 9.88 1.65
N GLN A 146 -18.63 9.65 2.94
CA GLN A 146 -17.72 10.11 3.97
C GLN A 146 -16.45 9.26 3.93
N THR A 147 -15.29 9.92 3.88
CA THR A 147 -14.00 9.24 3.64
C THR A 147 -13.05 9.30 4.83
N TRP A 148 -12.46 8.15 5.15
CA TRP A 148 -11.49 7.99 6.24
C TRP A 148 -10.23 7.28 5.75
N TYR A 149 -9.07 7.73 6.22
CA TYR A 149 -7.79 7.07 5.99
C TYR A 149 -7.14 6.72 7.32
N LEU A 150 -6.94 5.43 7.59
CA LEU A 150 -6.23 4.96 8.78
C LEU A 150 -4.89 4.36 8.34
N SER A 151 -3.81 4.74 9.01
CA SER A 151 -2.46 4.33 8.63
C SER A 151 -1.68 3.81 9.84
N ASN A 152 -1.01 2.67 9.63
CA ASN A 152 0.05 2.18 10.50
C ASN A 152 1.45 2.49 9.93
N GLN A 153 1.52 3.24 8.83
CA GLN A 153 2.77 3.68 8.22
C GLN A 153 3.20 5.01 8.81
N VAL A 154 4.51 5.16 9.06
CA VAL A 154 5.09 6.41 9.56
C VAL A 154 5.03 7.48 8.46
N PRO A 155 4.38 8.64 8.70
CA PRO A 155 4.30 9.71 7.71
C PRO A 155 5.70 10.18 7.29
N ASN A 156 5.89 10.44 5.99
CA ASN A 156 7.19 10.79 5.42
C ASN A 156 7.13 11.89 4.34
N ARG A 157 5.99 12.58 4.18
CA ARG A 157 5.73 13.58 3.14
C ARG A 157 5.89 13.04 1.71
N SER A 158 5.55 11.78 1.49
CA SER A 158 5.46 11.22 0.14
C SER A 158 4.09 11.49 -0.48
N LEU A 159 3.93 11.16 -1.77
CA LEU A 159 2.61 11.18 -2.44
C LEU A 159 1.55 10.34 -1.73
N ILE A 160 1.95 9.31 -0.97
CA ILE A 160 1.01 8.54 -0.14
C ILE A 160 0.36 9.44 0.91
N ASP A 161 1.15 10.29 1.58
CA ASP A 161 0.62 11.24 2.56
C ASP A 161 -0.30 12.25 1.88
N PHE A 162 0.12 12.82 0.76
CA PHE A 162 -0.72 13.78 0.02
C PHE A 162 -2.04 13.18 -0.50
N PHE A 163 -2.04 11.90 -0.90
CA PHE A 163 -3.27 11.20 -1.28
C PHE A 163 -4.14 10.90 -0.06
N SER A 164 -3.54 10.50 1.06
CA SER A 164 -4.29 10.25 2.30
C SER A 164 -4.97 11.51 2.85
N GLU A 165 -4.36 12.69 2.63
CA GLU A 165 -4.91 14.00 2.98
C GLU A 165 -6.14 14.39 2.13
N GLU A 166 -6.43 13.66 1.05
CA GLU A 166 -7.69 13.82 0.34
C GLU A 166 -8.89 13.31 1.13
N ALA A 167 -8.68 12.35 2.04
CA ALA A 167 -9.73 11.88 2.93
C ALA A 167 -10.20 13.01 3.85
N GLU A 168 -11.48 13.01 4.23
CA GLU A 168 -11.98 14.02 5.16
C GLU A 168 -11.33 13.93 6.53
N ARG A 169 -10.95 12.72 6.95
CA ARG A 169 -10.34 12.45 8.25
C ARG A 169 -9.26 11.39 8.13
N ARG A 170 -8.17 11.61 8.86
CA ARG A 170 -7.00 10.72 8.92
C ARG A 170 -6.71 10.33 10.37
N ILE A 171 -6.32 9.07 10.59
CA ILE A 171 -5.83 8.57 11.88
C ILE A 171 -4.53 7.81 11.62
N ASP A 172 -3.44 8.25 12.23
CA ASP A 172 -2.16 7.54 12.21
C ASP A 172 -1.96 6.85 13.57
N ILE A 173 -1.90 5.52 13.58
CA ILE A 173 -1.67 4.77 14.83
C ILE A 173 -0.19 4.69 15.21
N SER A 174 0.72 5.01 14.29
CA SER A 174 2.17 5.15 14.51
C SER A 174 2.65 6.56 14.14
N PRO A 175 2.28 7.60 14.92
CA PRO A 175 2.66 8.97 14.62
C PRO A 175 4.17 9.22 14.82
N ARG A 176 4.68 10.27 14.16
CA ARG A 176 6.10 10.67 14.20
C ARG A 176 6.53 11.36 15.51
N GLU A 177 5.61 11.61 16.45
CA GLU A 177 5.86 12.48 17.59
C GLU A 177 6.56 11.77 18.74
N GLY A 178 7.84 12.07 18.92
CA GLY A 178 8.57 11.89 20.19
C GLY A 178 8.93 10.46 20.59
N GLU A 179 8.34 9.44 19.96
CA GLU A 179 8.62 8.04 20.26
C GLU A 179 9.72 7.49 19.34
N LEU A 180 10.62 6.69 19.93
CA LEU A 180 11.62 5.94 19.18
C LEU A 180 10.90 5.06 18.14
N TYR A 181 11.55 4.81 16.99
CA TYR A 181 11.13 3.91 15.90
C TYR A 181 10.86 2.44 16.32
N THR A 182 10.71 2.18 17.61
CA THR A 182 10.59 0.89 18.26
C THR A 182 9.17 0.50 18.61
N ASP A 183 8.21 1.44 18.64
CA ASP A 183 6.82 1.12 18.99
C ASP A 183 6.12 0.49 17.78
N ASN A 184 6.34 -0.80 17.66
CA ASN A 184 5.80 -1.60 16.59
C ASN A 184 4.38 -2.04 16.98
N ARG A 185 3.40 -1.44 16.31
CA ARG A 185 1.98 -1.67 16.57
C ARG A 185 1.40 -2.66 15.57
N PRO A 186 0.69 -3.70 16.02
CA PRO A 186 -0.06 -4.58 15.14
C PRO A 186 -1.13 -3.79 14.37
N ASP A 187 -1.34 -4.11 13.09
CA ASP A 187 -2.38 -3.49 12.27
C ASP A 187 -3.80 -3.64 12.87
N GLY A 188 -3.99 -4.65 13.73
CA GLY A 188 -5.23 -4.88 14.48
C GLY A 188 -5.63 -3.72 15.40
N GLU A 189 -4.70 -2.84 15.78
CA GLU A 189 -4.99 -1.64 16.57
C GLU A 189 -5.83 -0.59 15.84
N MET A 190 -5.98 -0.68 14.50
CA MET A 190 -6.93 0.15 13.75
C MET A 190 -8.40 -0.28 13.95
N LEU A 191 -8.66 -1.53 14.39
CA LEU A 191 -10.01 -2.09 14.46
C LEU A 191 -10.98 -1.34 15.40
N PRO A 192 -10.56 -0.87 16.60
CA PRO A 192 -11.41 -0.05 17.45
C PRO A 192 -11.88 1.24 16.76
N SER A 193 -10.98 1.97 16.08
CA SER A 193 -11.32 3.19 15.34
C SER A 193 -12.30 2.91 14.21
N ILE A 194 -12.14 1.80 13.47
CA ILE A 194 -13.10 1.39 12.42
C ILE A 194 -14.49 1.18 13.02
N ARG A 195 -14.59 0.52 14.18
CA ARG A 195 -15.87 0.27 14.85
C ARG A 195 -16.55 1.58 15.25
N GLU A 196 -15.77 2.51 15.82
CA GLU A 196 -16.27 3.83 16.23
C GLU A 196 -16.78 4.64 15.03
N ILE A 197 -16.00 4.70 13.95
CA ILE A 197 -16.36 5.39 12.70
C ILE A 197 -17.71 4.87 12.16
N ILE A 198 -17.88 3.53 12.13
CA ILE A 198 -19.10 2.89 11.64
C ILE A 198 -20.31 3.14 12.56
N GLN A 199 -20.08 3.28 13.87
CA GLN A 199 -21.15 3.52 14.84
C GLN A 199 -21.61 4.99 14.88
N GLN A 200 -20.70 5.93 14.62
CA GLN A 200 -20.97 7.36 14.75
C GLN A 200 -21.48 8.05 13.47
N SER A 201 -21.40 7.39 12.31
CA SER A 201 -21.79 8.00 11.03
C SER A 201 -22.96 7.27 10.37
N ASP A 202 -24.03 7.98 10.02
CA ASP A 202 -25.13 7.43 9.21
C ASP A 202 -24.86 7.50 7.69
N SER A 203 -23.74 8.10 7.28
CA SER A 203 -23.36 8.28 5.88
C SER A 203 -22.84 6.99 5.24
N ASN A 204 -22.84 6.93 3.91
CA ASN A 204 -22.05 5.90 3.22
C ASN A 204 -20.56 6.17 3.49
N LEU A 205 -19.77 5.11 3.68
CA LEU A 205 -18.38 5.22 4.12
C LEU A 205 -17.42 4.58 3.11
N LEU A 206 -16.32 5.29 2.85
CA LEU A 206 -15.07 4.67 2.41
C LEU A 206 -14.07 4.74 3.57
N ILE A 207 -13.54 3.59 3.96
CA ILE A 207 -12.47 3.49 4.95
C ILE A 207 -11.26 2.84 4.28
N VAL A 208 -10.18 3.60 4.10
CA VAL A 208 -8.91 3.10 3.59
C VAL A 208 -8.01 2.74 4.77
N LEU A 209 -7.49 1.52 4.80
CA LEU A 209 -6.54 1.03 5.80
C LEU A 209 -5.18 0.83 5.12
N HIS A 210 -4.17 1.57 5.55
CA HIS A 210 -2.79 1.36 5.09
C HIS A 210 -1.99 0.64 6.15
N THR A 211 -1.81 -0.66 5.93
CA THR A 211 -1.20 -1.57 6.89
C THR A 211 0.32 -1.52 6.85
N TYR A 212 0.97 -1.91 7.95
CA TYR A 212 2.40 -2.20 7.98
C TYR A 212 2.70 -3.64 7.53
N GLY A 213 1.68 -4.51 7.53
CA GLY A 213 1.64 -5.76 6.78
C GLY A 213 2.81 -6.69 7.06
N SER A 214 3.42 -7.23 6.01
CA SER A 214 4.58 -8.13 6.09
C SER A 214 5.91 -7.38 5.94
N HIS A 215 5.97 -6.09 6.27
CA HIS A 215 7.20 -5.30 6.17
C HIS A 215 8.34 -5.91 7.02
N TYR A 216 9.59 -5.65 6.62
CA TYR A 216 10.82 -6.14 7.25
C TYR A 216 10.79 -6.07 8.79
N ASP A 217 11.38 -7.08 9.44
CA ASP A 217 11.23 -7.44 10.86
C ASP A 217 9.91 -8.16 11.15
N TYR A 218 9.72 -9.32 10.50
CA TYR A 218 8.44 -10.05 10.47
C TYR A 218 7.86 -10.38 11.83
N ARG A 219 8.70 -10.70 12.83
CA ARG A 219 8.25 -11.02 14.20
C ARG A 219 7.48 -9.86 14.83
N LYS A 220 7.83 -8.64 14.47
CA LYS A 220 7.14 -7.44 14.91
C LYS A 220 5.76 -7.29 14.23
N ARG A 221 5.47 -7.98 13.14
CA ARG A 221 4.19 -7.81 12.43
C ARG A 221 2.99 -8.48 13.07
N TYR A 222 3.21 -9.33 14.07
CA TYR A 222 2.14 -10.07 14.72
C TYR A 222 2.35 -10.18 16.24
N PRO A 223 1.26 -10.13 17.03
CA PRO A 223 1.29 -10.49 18.44
C PRO A 223 1.76 -11.94 18.67
N GLN A 224 2.36 -12.23 19.82
CA GLN A 224 2.95 -13.54 20.12
C GLN A 224 1.94 -14.70 20.02
N GLU A 225 0.65 -14.46 20.28
CA GLU A 225 -0.42 -15.45 20.11
C GLU A 225 -0.66 -15.88 18.65
N PHE A 226 -0.16 -15.12 17.67
CA PHE A 226 -0.19 -15.47 16.25
C PHE A 226 1.11 -16.11 15.74
N ALA A 227 2.10 -16.34 16.61
CA ALA A 227 3.34 -17.03 16.28
C ALA A 227 3.11 -18.53 16.02
N ARG A 228 2.59 -18.87 14.83
CA ARG A 228 2.20 -20.25 14.48
C ARG A 228 3.36 -21.10 14.00
N TYR A 229 4.27 -20.56 13.20
CA TYR A 229 5.44 -21.28 12.71
C TYR A 229 6.68 -20.87 13.51
N THR A 230 7.39 -21.83 14.06
CA THR A 230 8.56 -21.60 14.93
C THR A 230 9.75 -22.45 14.46
N PRO A 231 11.00 -22.04 14.74
CA PRO A 231 11.41 -20.82 15.44
C PRO A 231 11.24 -19.56 14.58
N ASP A 232 10.86 -18.43 15.18
CA ASP A 232 10.62 -17.14 14.51
C ASP A 232 11.57 -16.02 14.99
N LEU A 233 12.55 -16.37 15.82
CA LEU A 233 13.64 -15.53 16.27
C LEU A 233 14.72 -15.48 15.19
N ILE A 234 14.87 -14.32 14.55
CA ILE A 234 15.85 -14.12 13.48
C ILE A 234 16.76 -12.97 13.87
N SER A 235 18.06 -13.24 13.98
CA SER A 235 19.06 -12.23 14.33
C SER A 235 19.43 -11.32 13.16
N ALA A 236 19.25 -11.77 11.91
CA ALA A 236 19.47 -11.00 10.70
C ALA A 236 18.83 -11.65 9.46
N ILE A 237 18.40 -10.85 8.47
CA ILE A 237 17.99 -11.37 7.17
C ILE A 237 19.23 -11.56 6.29
N ASN A 238 19.60 -12.82 6.05
CA ASN A 238 20.62 -13.20 5.09
C ASN A 238 20.29 -14.57 4.50
N LYS A 239 21.00 -14.96 3.43
CA LYS A 239 20.76 -16.24 2.73
C LYS A 239 20.84 -17.46 3.66
N ASN A 240 21.70 -17.40 4.68
CA ASN A 240 21.90 -18.49 5.63
C ASN A 240 20.71 -18.64 6.59
N ASN A 241 20.01 -17.55 6.88
CA ASN A 241 18.84 -17.51 7.77
C ASN A 241 17.51 -17.72 7.02
N ARG A 242 17.52 -18.07 5.72
CA ARG A 242 16.29 -18.29 4.94
C ARG A 242 15.42 -19.40 5.50
N SER A 243 16.02 -20.49 5.97
CA SER A 243 15.29 -21.63 6.54
C SER A 243 14.54 -21.29 7.83
N ILE A 244 14.94 -20.24 8.55
CA ILE A 244 14.33 -19.80 9.81
C ILE A 244 13.40 -18.58 9.64
N MET A 245 13.27 -18.03 8.42
CA MET A 245 12.27 -17.02 8.05
C MET A 245 10.90 -17.67 7.81
N VAL A 246 10.34 -18.28 8.85
CA VAL A 246 9.16 -19.14 8.73
C VAL A 246 7.81 -18.41 8.75
N ASN A 247 7.76 -17.19 9.31
CA ASN A 247 6.59 -16.30 9.29
C ASN A 247 6.78 -15.08 8.37
N ALA A 248 7.69 -15.18 7.40
CA ALA A 248 7.98 -14.14 6.42
C ALA A 248 7.04 -14.19 5.21
#